data_AF-A0ABD4RKQ2-F1
#
_entry.id   AF-A0ABD4RKQ2-F1
#
_cell.length_a   1.000
_cell.length_b   1.000
_cell.length_c   1.000
_cell.angle_alpha   90.00
_cell.angle_beta   90.00
_cell.angle_gamma   90.00
#
_symmetry.space_group_name_H-M   'P 1'
#
loop_
_entity.id
_entity.type
_entity.pdbx_description
1 polymer ?
#
loop_
_entity_poly.entity_id
_entity_poly.type
_entity_poly.pdbx_seq_one_letter_code
_entity_poly.pdbx_strand_id
1 'polypeptide(L)'
;MSTFMLKSKPLKFTPISNVFIEKYMPKARGEFIKVYLLMLKHNMSGEIGISSSILASSLNLLESDIINALNYWNDEGVIKLIPIDKMGNFEIDFIDLSLEPINNSKEINLLDELSDETNNGMLKDIERLIGRPLSPTEFTTYISWKKDYNFSSELILLIIEYCVSRGKSNARYIEKVAIAWHEMNIKTVEDAQNYIRKTEDKWGTYREILKFLGIKNADIMKPQEDMLEKWTTTYNFSLDVIKKACDICSQRLNRADFKYIDGILSSWNRDNLKTIQDIEAKEAKFKSSSAKKSFDNTPNTKSNLKFNNFKPRDYDYDSLEKKLLGWDNDD
;
A
#
# COMPACT_ATOMS: atom_id res chain seq x y z
N MET A 1 -31.59 -2.85 54.67
CA MET A 1 -32.62 -3.22 53.68
C MET A 1 -32.62 -2.17 52.59
N SER A 2 -32.00 -2.48 51.46
CA SER A 2 -32.00 -1.63 50.27
C SER A 2 -33.16 -2.04 49.38
N THR A 3 -33.98 -1.09 48.95
CA THR A 3 -35.08 -1.34 48.00
C THR A 3 -34.68 -0.81 46.63
N PHE A 4 -34.82 -1.64 45.60
CA PHE A 4 -34.50 -1.33 44.22
C PHE A 4 -35.77 -1.04 43.44
N MET A 5 -35.88 0.08 42.74
CA MET A 5 -37.06 0.38 41.91
C MET A 5 -36.82 0.09 40.42
N LEU A 6 -37.82 -0.44 39.72
CA LEU A 6 -37.74 -0.87 38.31
C LEU A 6 -38.83 -0.22 37.46
N LYS A 7 -38.50 0.17 36.22
CA LYS A 7 -39.42 0.78 35.26
C LYS A 7 -39.55 -0.11 34.01
N SER A 8 -40.66 -0.86 33.83
CA SER A 8 -40.91 -1.51 32.53
C SER A 8 -42.36 -1.97 32.25
N LYS A 9 -42.58 -2.47 31.02
CA LYS A 9 -43.81 -3.09 30.51
C LYS A 9 -43.77 -4.63 30.71
N PRO A 10 -44.86 -5.28 31.14
CA PRO A 10 -44.85 -6.71 31.48
C PRO A 10 -44.70 -7.62 30.25
N LEU A 11 -43.67 -8.47 30.24
CA LEU A 11 -43.45 -9.55 29.25
C LEU A 11 -43.44 -10.92 29.95
N LYS A 12 -43.90 -11.98 29.26
CA LYS A 12 -43.90 -13.37 29.78
C LYS A 12 -42.55 -14.09 29.62
N PHE A 13 -41.55 -13.44 29.05
CA PHE A 13 -40.20 -13.95 28.85
C PHE A 13 -39.18 -12.84 29.13
N THR A 14 -37.95 -13.22 29.45
CA THR A 14 -36.86 -12.27 29.74
C THR A 14 -35.87 -12.26 28.57
N PRO A 15 -35.95 -11.30 27.64
CA PRO A 15 -34.99 -11.20 26.54
C PRO A 15 -33.61 -10.80 27.08
N ILE A 16 -32.57 -11.47 26.60
CA ILE A 16 -31.17 -11.18 26.93
C ILE A 16 -30.46 -10.77 25.64
N SER A 17 -29.66 -9.70 25.67
CA SER A 17 -28.89 -9.26 24.51
C SER A 17 -27.81 -10.29 24.14
N ASN A 18 -27.63 -10.59 22.85
CA ASN A 18 -26.53 -11.43 22.39
C ASN A 18 -25.16 -10.81 22.72
N VAL A 19 -25.07 -9.48 22.73
CA VAL A 19 -23.85 -8.75 23.14
C VAL A 19 -23.49 -9.07 24.59
N PHE A 20 -24.49 -9.17 25.47
CA PHE A 20 -24.28 -9.60 26.85
C PHE A 20 -23.70 -11.02 26.92
N ILE A 21 -24.29 -11.95 26.15
CA ILE A 21 -23.89 -13.36 26.13
C ILE A 21 -22.46 -13.55 25.61
N GLU A 22 -22.07 -12.80 24.59
CA GLU A 22 -20.77 -12.98 23.94
C GLU A 22 -19.62 -12.24 24.64
N LYS A 23 -19.87 -11.01 25.12
CA LYS A 23 -18.81 -10.12 25.60
C LYS A 23 -18.67 -10.08 27.12
N TYR A 24 -19.80 -10.16 27.82
CA TYR A 24 -19.87 -9.90 29.26
C TYR A 24 -20.04 -11.19 30.08
N MET A 25 -20.90 -12.11 29.63
CA MET A 25 -21.16 -13.38 30.29
C MET A 25 -19.90 -14.25 30.50
N PRO A 26 -18.95 -14.38 29.54
CA PRO A 26 -17.79 -15.27 29.72
C PRO A 26 -16.78 -14.76 30.77
N LYS A 27 -16.77 -13.45 31.04
CA LYS A 27 -15.83 -12.81 31.97
C LYS A 27 -16.38 -12.71 33.39
N ALA A 28 -17.70 -12.69 33.53
CA ALA A 28 -18.38 -12.53 34.80
C ALA A 28 -18.41 -13.83 35.62
N ARG A 29 -18.50 -13.70 36.95
CA ARG A 29 -18.74 -14.84 37.84
C ARG A 29 -20.14 -15.41 37.65
N GLY A 30 -20.28 -16.73 37.78
CA GLY A 30 -21.56 -17.42 37.60
C GLY A 30 -22.68 -16.90 38.50
N GLU A 31 -22.36 -16.53 39.74
CA GLU A 31 -23.29 -15.93 40.69
C GLU A 31 -23.76 -14.54 40.24
N PHE A 32 -22.89 -13.75 39.62
CA PHE A 32 -23.23 -12.39 39.17
C PHE A 32 -24.15 -12.40 37.95
N ILE A 33 -24.01 -13.40 37.09
CA ILE A 33 -24.92 -13.64 35.97
C ILE A 33 -26.31 -14.01 36.51
N LYS A 34 -26.40 -14.85 37.54
CA LYS A 34 -27.69 -15.20 38.17
C LYS A 34 -28.38 -13.96 38.75
N VAL A 35 -27.64 -13.08 39.42
CA VAL A 35 -28.16 -11.81 39.94
C VAL A 35 -28.67 -10.92 38.80
N TYR A 36 -27.89 -10.78 37.72
CA TYR A 36 -28.28 -9.99 36.54
C TYR A 36 -29.57 -10.50 35.89
N LEU A 37 -29.67 -11.81 35.62
CA LEU A 37 -30.82 -12.41 34.96
C LEU A 37 -32.09 -12.32 35.81
N LEU A 38 -31.97 -12.56 37.12
CA LEU A 38 -33.10 -12.44 38.02
C LEU A 38 -33.59 -10.99 38.10
N MET A 39 -32.67 -10.03 38.18
CA MET A 39 -32.99 -8.61 38.15
C MET A 39 -33.64 -8.18 36.83
N LEU A 40 -33.15 -8.68 35.70
CA LEU A 40 -33.72 -8.40 34.38
C LEU A 40 -35.13 -8.99 34.24
N LYS A 41 -35.36 -10.20 34.78
CA LYS A 41 -36.68 -10.82 34.85
C LYS A 41 -37.66 -9.95 35.63
N HIS A 42 -37.26 -9.49 36.80
CA HIS A 42 -38.11 -8.65 37.63
C HIS A 42 -38.37 -7.27 37.01
N ASN A 43 -37.37 -6.71 36.32
CA ASN A 43 -37.55 -5.49 35.55
C ASN A 43 -38.68 -5.70 34.55
N MET A 44 -38.62 -6.75 33.73
CA MET A 44 -39.60 -7.09 32.70
C MET A 44 -40.94 -7.63 33.23
N SER A 45 -41.04 -8.00 34.50
CA SER A 45 -42.29 -8.51 35.10
C SER A 45 -43.22 -7.39 35.59
N GLY A 46 -42.78 -6.12 35.52
CA GLY A 46 -43.57 -4.96 35.94
C GLY A 46 -43.67 -4.76 37.45
N GLU A 47 -42.80 -5.42 38.23
CA GLU A 47 -42.70 -5.20 39.67
C GLU A 47 -41.98 -3.88 39.93
N ILE A 48 -42.59 -3.00 40.73
CA ILE A 48 -42.11 -1.63 40.96
C ILE A 48 -40.80 -1.60 41.76
N GLY A 49 -40.51 -2.67 42.51
CA GLY A 49 -39.22 -2.81 43.16
C GLY A 49 -39.02 -4.06 44.00
N ILE A 50 -37.76 -4.33 44.35
CA ILE A 50 -37.31 -5.54 45.05
C ILE A 50 -36.29 -5.20 46.12
N SER A 51 -36.36 -5.86 47.26
CA SER A 51 -35.33 -5.74 48.30
C SER A 51 -34.15 -6.69 48.09
N SER A 52 -32.96 -6.25 48.55
CA SER A 52 -31.75 -7.08 48.58
C SER A 52 -31.97 -8.45 49.25
N SER A 53 -32.77 -8.48 50.31
CA SER A 53 -33.12 -9.69 51.08
C SER A 53 -33.90 -10.74 50.28
N ILE A 54 -34.78 -10.31 49.36
CA ILE A 54 -35.60 -11.21 48.54
C ILE A 54 -34.74 -11.84 47.44
N LEU A 55 -33.84 -11.06 46.84
CA LEU A 55 -32.84 -11.57 45.89
C LEU A 55 -31.89 -12.55 46.58
N ALA A 56 -31.47 -12.26 47.81
CA ALA A 56 -30.57 -13.12 48.59
C ALA A 56 -31.20 -14.47 48.88
N SER A 57 -32.43 -14.44 49.35
CA SER A 57 -33.20 -15.64 49.68
C SER A 57 -33.51 -16.49 48.45
N SER A 58 -33.82 -15.87 47.31
CA SER A 58 -34.16 -16.58 46.08
C SER A 58 -32.94 -17.19 45.37
N LEU A 59 -31.78 -16.54 45.44
CA LEU A 59 -30.53 -17.04 44.84
C LEU A 59 -29.66 -17.86 45.79
N ASN A 60 -30.04 -17.96 47.07
CA ASN A 60 -29.25 -18.55 48.14
C ASN A 60 -27.84 -17.92 48.24
N LEU A 61 -27.80 -16.59 48.21
CA LEU A 61 -26.58 -15.77 48.28
C LEU A 61 -26.66 -14.81 49.47
N LEU A 62 -25.52 -14.28 49.91
CA LEU A 62 -25.49 -13.22 50.92
C LEU A 62 -25.92 -11.89 50.30
N GLU A 63 -26.55 -11.01 51.09
CA GLU A 63 -26.92 -9.67 50.62
C GLU A 63 -25.69 -8.86 50.14
N SER A 64 -24.53 -9.07 50.77
CA SER A 64 -23.26 -8.49 50.33
C SER A 64 -22.87 -8.90 48.91
N ASP A 65 -23.13 -10.15 48.53
CA ASP A 65 -22.76 -10.68 47.22
C ASP A 65 -23.64 -10.11 46.11
N ILE A 66 -24.89 -9.76 46.43
CA ILE A 66 -25.83 -9.11 45.50
C ILE A 66 -25.41 -7.68 45.26
N ILE A 67 -25.05 -6.95 46.31
CA ILE A 67 -24.54 -5.58 46.19
C ILE A 67 -23.25 -5.59 45.37
N ASN A 68 -22.34 -6.53 45.63
CA ASN A 68 -21.11 -6.68 44.86
C ASN A 68 -21.38 -7.02 43.39
N ALA A 69 -22.36 -7.88 43.10
CA ALA A 69 -22.76 -8.21 41.73
C ALA A 69 -23.33 -6.98 41.00
N LEU A 70 -24.19 -6.19 41.66
CA LEU A 70 -24.77 -4.98 41.08
C LEU A 70 -23.71 -3.90 40.82
N ASN A 71 -22.78 -3.70 41.76
CA ASN A 71 -21.65 -2.78 41.57
C ASN A 71 -20.76 -3.23 40.41
N TYR A 72 -20.48 -4.53 40.28
CA TYR A 72 -19.73 -5.07 39.16
C TYR A 72 -20.39 -4.76 37.81
N TRP A 73 -21.71 -4.95 37.69
CA TRP A 73 -22.43 -4.63 36.45
C TRP A 73 -22.54 -3.13 36.16
N ASN A 74 -22.48 -2.30 37.20
CA ASN A 74 -22.35 -0.85 37.08
C ASN A 74 -20.98 -0.45 36.55
N ASP A 75 -19.91 -1.07 37.04
CA ASP A 75 -18.54 -0.82 36.61
C ASP A 75 -18.30 -1.30 35.16
N GLU A 76 -18.90 -2.43 34.77
CA GLU A 76 -18.86 -2.95 33.38
C GLU A 76 -19.76 -2.16 32.41
N GLY A 77 -20.52 -1.17 32.92
CA GLY A 77 -21.38 -0.31 32.10
C GLY A 77 -22.57 -1.03 31.47
N VAL A 78 -23.04 -2.12 32.08
CA VAL A 78 -24.23 -2.87 31.65
C VAL A 78 -25.50 -2.36 32.34
N ILE A 79 -25.35 -1.89 33.57
CA ILE A 79 -26.41 -1.33 34.41
C ILE A 79 -25.96 0.04 34.91
N LYS A 80 -26.89 0.96 35.17
CA LYS A 80 -26.62 2.17 35.96
C LYS A 80 -27.37 2.09 37.28
N LEU A 81 -26.64 2.24 38.38
CA LEU A 81 -27.21 2.36 39.72
C LEU A 81 -27.34 3.84 40.07
N ILE A 82 -28.57 4.33 40.21
CA ILE A 82 -28.86 5.72 40.59
C ILE A 82 -29.35 5.72 42.04
N PRO A 83 -28.63 6.34 42.99
CA PRO A 83 -29.10 6.41 44.38
C PRO A 83 -30.33 7.32 44.50
N ILE A 84 -31.42 6.79 45.04
CA ILE A 84 -32.67 7.55 45.24
C ILE A 84 -32.60 8.33 46.56
N ASP A 85 -32.07 7.71 47.62
CA ASP A 85 -32.03 8.27 48.98
C ASP A 85 -30.74 7.91 49.74
N LYS A 86 -30.44 8.68 50.80
CA LYS A 86 -29.37 8.37 51.77
C LYS A 86 -29.63 7.11 52.62
N MET A 87 -30.77 6.46 52.43
CA MET A 87 -31.18 5.23 53.12
C MET A 87 -30.79 3.95 52.37
N GLY A 88 -30.05 4.06 51.27
CA GLY A 88 -29.53 2.92 50.51
C GLY A 88 -30.52 2.32 49.51
N ASN A 89 -31.48 3.11 49.02
CA ASN A 89 -32.37 2.74 47.92
C ASN A 89 -31.74 3.15 46.58
N PHE A 90 -31.82 2.28 45.57
CA PHE A 90 -31.23 2.52 44.25
C PHE A 90 -32.26 2.28 43.15
N GLU A 91 -32.30 3.16 42.17
CA GLU A 91 -32.96 2.93 40.89
C GLU A 91 -31.97 2.23 39.96
N ILE A 92 -32.46 1.23 39.22
CA ILE A 92 -31.64 0.38 38.36
C ILE A 92 -32.09 0.57 36.93
N ASP A 93 -31.25 1.24 36.14
CA ASP A 93 -31.47 1.42 34.70
C ASP A 93 -30.61 0.41 33.93
N PHE A 94 -31.25 -0.47 33.18
CA PHE A 94 -30.56 -1.38 32.26
C PHE A 94 -30.18 -0.61 31.00
N ILE A 95 -28.89 -0.61 30.65
CA ILE A 95 -28.42 0.03 29.42
C ILE A 95 -28.75 -0.89 28.25
N ASP A 96 -29.25 -0.30 27.17
CA ASP A 96 -29.43 -1.01 25.91
C ASP A 96 -28.06 -1.29 25.27
N LEU A 97 -27.57 -2.51 25.45
CA LEU A 97 -26.31 -3.00 24.90
C LEU A 97 -26.33 -3.15 23.37
N SER A 98 -27.48 -2.98 22.71
CA SER A 98 -27.55 -2.93 21.24
C SER A 98 -27.03 -1.59 20.67
N LEU A 99 -26.92 -0.57 21.52
CA LEU A 99 -26.35 0.73 21.20
C LEU A 99 -24.89 0.76 21.67
N GLU A 100 -24.02 -0.08 21.08
CA GLU A 100 -22.59 0.28 21.11
C GLU A 100 -22.42 1.66 20.46
N PRO A 101 -21.52 2.53 20.95
CA PRO A 101 -21.20 3.76 20.24
C PRO A 101 -20.79 3.36 18.84
N ILE A 102 -21.58 3.82 17.87
CA ILE A 102 -21.46 3.56 16.44
C ILE A 102 -20.01 3.83 16.03
N ASN A 103 -19.17 2.80 16.06
CA ASN A 103 -18.02 2.77 15.18
C ASN A 103 -18.64 2.74 13.79
N ASN A 104 -18.32 3.76 13.00
CA ASN A 104 -18.86 4.10 11.69
C ASN A 104 -18.65 3.01 10.60
N SER A 105 -18.96 1.74 10.86
CA SER A 105 -19.36 0.81 9.82
C SER A 105 -20.87 0.87 9.76
N LYS A 106 -21.41 1.69 8.84
CA LYS A 106 -22.75 1.49 8.31
C LYS A 106 -22.83 0.02 7.90
N GLU A 107 -23.42 -0.83 8.74
CA GLU A 107 -23.73 -2.21 8.36
C GLU A 107 -24.56 -2.12 7.08
N ILE A 108 -23.95 -2.53 5.97
CA ILE A 108 -24.67 -2.71 4.72
C ILE A 108 -25.64 -3.84 5.01
N ASN A 109 -26.94 -3.56 5.01
CA ASN A 109 -27.95 -4.60 5.18
C ASN A 109 -27.94 -5.46 3.91
N LEU A 110 -27.13 -6.51 3.94
CA LEU A 110 -26.80 -7.33 2.76
C LEU A 110 -28.06 -7.88 2.09
N LEU A 111 -29.13 -8.10 2.85
CA LEU A 111 -30.42 -8.56 2.35
C LEU A 111 -31.12 -7.52 1.46
N ASP A 112 -31.07 -6.24 1.84
CA ASP A 112 -31.67 -5.16 1.06
C ASP A 112 -30.87 -4.94 -0.23
N GLU A 113 -29.53 -4.96 -0.16
CA GLU A 113 -28.68 -4.73 -1.33
C GLU A 113 -28.70 -5.92 -2.33
N LEU A 114 -28.91 -7.14 -1.85
CA LEU A 114 -29.11 -8.32 -2.72
C LEU A 114 -30.48 -8.31 -3.42
N SER A 115 -31.45 -7.55 -2.90
CA SER A 115 -32.76 -7.38 -3.52
C SER A 115 -32.73 -6.41 -4.71
N ASP A 116 -31.72 -5.54 -4.77
CA ASP A 116 -31.47 -4.68 -5.94
C ASP A 116 -30.95 -5.50 -7.12
N GLU A 117 -31.75 -5.60 -8.19
CA GLU A 117 -31.40 -6.36 -9.40
C GLU A 117 -30.07 -5.90 -10.02
N THR A 118 -29.75 -4.61 -9.94
CA THR A 118 -28.50 -4.05 -10.48
C THR A 118 -27.26 -4.53 -9.72
N ASN A 119 -27.34 -4.59 -8.39
CA ASN A 119 -26.25 -5.08 -7.55
C ASN A 119 -26.10 -6.59 -7.69
N ASN A 120 -27.21 -7.32 -7.67
CA ASN A 120 -27.20 -8.77 -7.84
C ASN A 120 -26.62 -9.19 -9.22
N GLY A 121 -26.97 -8.46 -10.28
CA GLY A 121 -26.39 -8.67 -11.61
C GLY A 121 -24.88 -8.48 -11.62
N MET A 122 -24.40 -7.34 -11.12
CA MET A 122 -22.97 -7.03 -11.00
C MET A 122 -22.23 -8.12 -10.21
N LEU A 123 -22.76 -8.54 -9.06
CA LEU A 123 -22.12 -9.52 -8.19
C LEU A 123 -22.01 -10.90 -8.83
N LYS A 124 -23.04 -11.34 -9.56
CA LYS A 124 -23.01 -12.59 -10.35
C LYS A 124 -21.98 -12.54 -11.47
N ASP A 125 -21.83 -11.39 -12.13
CA ASP A 125 -20.82 -11.21 -13.16
C ASP A 125 -19.41 -11.24 -12.55
N ILE A 126 -19.23 -10.67 -11.35
CA ILE A 126 -17.98 -10.78 -10.59
C ILE A 126 -17.66 -12.24 -10.25
N GLU A 127 -18.62 -13.02 -9.76
CA GLU A 127 -18.44 -14.44 -9.48
C GLU A 127 -18.01 -15.22 -10.73
N ARG A 128 -18.60 -14.90 -11.87
CA ARG A 128 -18.23 -15.49 -13.16
C ARG A 128 -16.81 -15.13 -13.56
N LEU A 129 -16.40 -13.88 -13.39
CA LEU A 129 -15.03 -13.42 -13.71
C LEU A 129 -13.98 -14.07 -12.81
N ILE A 130 -14.24 -14.19 -11.51
CA ILE A 130 -13.30 -14.76 -10.55
C ILE A 130 -13.30 -16.30 -10.63
N GLY A 131 -14.41 -16.91 -11.06
CA GLY A 131 -14.56 -18.37 -11.20
C GLY A 131 -14.84 -19.09 -9.88
N ARG A 132 -15.35 -18.38 -8.88
CA ARG A 132 -15.78 -18.93 -7.58
C ARG A 132 -16.86 -18.06 -6.96
N PRO A 133 -17.65 -18.59 -6.00
CA PRO A 133 -18.55 -17.76 -5.20
C PRO A 133 -17.77 -16.71 -4.38
N LEU A 134 -18.41 -15.56 -4.18
CA LEU A 134 -17.90 -14.50 -3.33
C LEU A 134 -18.20 -14.80 -1.85
N SER A 135 -17.31 -14.35 -0.96
CA SER A 135 -17.59 -14.37 0.48
C SER A 135 -18.45 -13.17 0.88
N PRO A 136 -19.21 -13.25 2.00
CA PRO A 136 -20.00 -12.11 2.50
C PRO A 136 -19.18 -10.84 2.70
N THR A 137 -17.91 -10.98 3.10
CA THR A 137 -16.99 -9.84 3.22
C THR A 137 -16.69 -9.21 1.87
N GLU A 138 -16.44 -10.01 0.83
CA GLU A 138 -16.20 -9.51 -0.53
C GLU A 138 -17.43 -8.78 -1.09
N PHE A 139 -18.63 -9.35 -0.87
CA PHE A 139 -19.89 -8.68 -1.19
C PHE A 139 -19.95 -7.29 -0.55
N THR A 140 -19.77 -7.21 0.78
CA THR A 140 -19.84 -5.93 1.49
C THR A 140 -18.79 -4.94 0.99
N THR A 141 -17.57 -5.38 0.69
CA THR A 141 -16.50 -4.51 0.19
C THR A 141 -16.82 -3.94 -1.19
N TYR A 142 -17.27 -4.77 -2.14
CA TYR A 142 -17.58 -4.30 -3.49
C TYR A 142 -18.79 -3.36 -3.50
N ILE A 143 -19.79 -3.63 -2.67
CA ILE A 143 -20.92 -2.73 -2.48
C ILE A 143 -20.45 -1.41 -1.85
N SER A 144 -19.56 -1.47 -0.85
CA SER A 144 -19.09 -0.25 -0.16
C SER A 144 -18.40 0.70 -1.13
N TRP A 145 -17.70 0.22 -2.16
CA TRP A 145 -17.05 1.07 -3.17
C TRP A 145 -18.03 1.97 -3.94
N LYS A 146 -19.28 1.54 -4.13
CA LYS A 146 -20.32 2.38 -4.75
C LYS A 146 -20.64 3.60 -3.90
N LYS A 147 -20.55 3.47 -2.58
CA LYS A 147 -20.86 4.52 -1.60
C LYS A 147 -19.63 5.35 -1.23
N ASP A 148 -18.51 4.69 -0.99
CA ASP A 148 -17.30 5.28 -0.46
C ASP A 148 -16.49 5.99 -1.55
N TYR A 149 -16.43 5.39 -2.74
CA TYR A 149 -15.65 5.90 -3.88
C TYR A 149 -16.53 6.41 -5.03
N ASN A 150 -17.85 6.29 -4.89
CA ASN A 150 -18.82 6.67 -5.91
C ASN A 150 -18.58 5.95 -7.25
N PHE A 151 -18.12 4.71 -7.20
CA PHE A 151 -17.87 3.87 -8.38
C PHE A 151 -19.18 3.34 -8.98
N SER A 152 -19.26 3.30 -10.30
CA SER A 152 -20.33 2.61 -11.01
C SER A 152 -20.13 1.09 -10.96
N SER A 153 -21.21 0.33 -11.13
CA SER A 153 -21.13 -1.14 -11.20
C SER A 153 -20.23 -1.63 -12.33
N GLU A 154 -20.23 -0.91 -13.46
CA GLU A 154 -19.37 -1.19 -14.61
C GLU A 154 -17.88 -0.97 -14.29
N LEU A 155 -17.56 0.08 -13.54
CA LEU A 155 -16.18 0.36 -13.14
C LEU A 155 -15.65 -0.71 -12.17
N ILE A 156 -16.49 -1.17 -11.24
CA ILE A 156 -16.14 -2.26 -10.31
C ILE A 156 -15.84 -3.54 -11.08
N LEU A 157 -16.70 -3.90 -12.05
CA LEU A 157 -16.47 -5.03 -12.94
C LEU A 157 -15.14 -4.90 -13.70
N LEU A 158 -14.86 -3.71 -14.25
CA LEU A 158 -13.61 -3.45 -14.98
C LEU A 158 -12.36 -3.57 -14.08
N ILE A 159 -12.42 -3.11 -12.83
CA ILE A 159 -11.33 -3.28 -11.86
C ILE A 159 -11.03 -4.77 -11.63
N ILE A 160 -12.09 -5.56 -11.46
CA ILE A 160 -11.99 -6.99 -11.19
C ILE A 160 -11.45 -7.73 -12.43
N GLU A 161 -11.99 -7.44 -13.61
CA GLU A 161 -11.50 -7.97 -14.89
C GLU A 161 -10.02 -7.65 -15.10
N TYR A 162 -9.61 -6.40 -14.84
CA TYR A 162 -8.21 -5.98 -14.90
C TYR A 162 -7.30 -6.76 -13.95
N CYS A 163 -7.76 -7.03 -12.72
CA CYS A 163 -6.98 -7.81 -11.76
C CYS A 163 -6.89 -9.29 -12.17
N VAL A 164 -7.98 -9.87 -12.67
CA VAL A 164 -8.07 -11.27 -13.11
C VAL A 164 -7.22 -11.50 -14.35
N SER A 165 -7.24 -10.60 -15.34
CA SER A 165 -6.43 -10.71 -16.57
C SER A 165 -4.93 -10.75 -16.30
N ARG A 166 -4.50 -10.16 -15.17
CA ARG A 166 -3.10 -10.20 -14.69
C ARG A 166 -2.80 -11.41 -13.79
N GLY A 167 -3.75 -12.33 -13.65
CA GLY A 167 -3.64 -13.52 -12.79
C GLY A 167 -3.66 -13.20 -11.29
N LYS A 168 -4.23 -12.05 -10.88
CA LYS A 168 -4.27 -11.58 -9.48
C LYS A 168 -5.72 -11.42 -9.00
N SER A 169 -6.39 -12.53 -8.73
CA SER A 169 -7.79 -12.57 -8.26
C SER A 169 -7.97 -12.48 -6.73
N ASN A 170 -6.91 -12.13 -5.98
CA ASN A 170 -6.98 -12.03 -4.52
C ASN A 170 -7.71 -10.75 -4.10
N ALA A 171 -8.74 -10.86 -3.23
CA ALA A 171 -9.54 -9.71 -2.78
C ALA A 171 -8.72 -8.54 -2.22
N ARG A 172 -7.68 -8.81 -1.42
CA ARG A 172 -6.78 -7.78 -0.87
C ARG A 172 -6.01 -7.06 -1.98
N TYR A 173 -5.65 -7.76 -3.05
CA TYR A 173 -5.00 -7.14 -4.20
C TYR A 173 -5.98 -6.26 -4.97
N ILE A 174 -7.19 -6.76 -5.23
CA ILE A 174 -8.25 -6.01 -5.92
C ILE A 174 -8.59 -4.74 -5.13
N GLU A 175 -8.70 -4.82 -3.81
CA GLU A 175 -8.94 -3.67 -2.93
C GLU A 175 -7.84 -2.62 -3.03
N LYS A 176 -6.56 -3.04 -3.05
CA LYS A 176 -5.45 -2.08 -3.27
C LYS A 176 -5.53 -1.39 -4.62
N VAL A 177 -5.95 -2.11 -5.67
CA VAL A 177 -6.13 -1.51 -7.01
C VAL A 177 -7.29 -0.51 -7.00
N ALA A 178 -8.41 -0.84 -6.36
CA ALA A 178 -9.55 0.05 -6.21
C ALA A 178 -9.19 1.34 -5.47
N ILE A 179 -8.47 1.22 -4.34
CA ILE A 179 -7.96 2.38 -3.58
C ILE A 179 -7.04 3.24 -4.45
N ALA A 180 -6.08 2.62 -5.15
CA ALA A 180 -5.16 3.35 -6.01
C ALA A 180 -5.87 4.09 -7.14
N TRP A 181 -6.87 3.47 -7.78
CA TRP A 181 -7.67 4.12 -8.83
C TRP A 181 -8.49 5.28 -8.28
N HIS A 182 -9.06 5.12 -7.09
CA HIS A 182 -9.76 6.21 -6.39
C HIS A 182 -8.82 7.38 -6.07
N GLU A 183 -7.62 7.11 -5.53
CA GLU A 183 -6.60 8.13 -5.25
C GLU A 183 -6.12 8.86 -6.52
N MET A 184 -6.09 8.16 -7.66
CA MET A 184 -5.80 8.74 -8.97
C MET A 184 -6.99 9.50 -9.59
N ASN A 185 -8.11 9.60 -8.89
CA ASN A 185 -9.37 10.18 -9.36
C ASN A 185 -9.96 9.51 -10.62
N ILE A 186 -9.70 8.21 -10.82
CA ILE A 186 -10.30 7.42 -11.89
C ILE A 186 -11.71 7.04 -11.45
N LYS A 187 -12.73 7.74 -11.97
CA LYS A 187 -14.14 7.57 -11.57
C LYS A 187 -15.04 7.06 -12.69
N THR A 188 -14.59 7.13 -13.93
CA THR A 188 -15.35 6.68 -15.09
C THR A 188 -14.71 5.47 -15.76
N VAL A 189 -15.53 4.70 -16.48
CA VAL A 189 -15.06 3.56 -17.30
C VAL A 189 -14.07 4.05 -18.37
N GLU A 190 -14.31 5.23 -18.95
CA GLU A 190 -13.43 5.83 -19.96
C GLU A 190 -12.05 6.18 -19.37
N ASP A 191 -12.02 6.80 -18.19
CA ASP A 191 -10.77 7.11 -17.50
C ASP A 191 -9.95 5.85 -17.20
N ALA A 192 -10.64 4.81 -16.72
CA ALA A 192 -10.03 3.52 -16.42
C ALA A 192 -9.46 2.85 -17.67
N GLN A 193 -10.20 2.81 -18.77
CA GLN A 193 -9.72 2.26 -20.06
C GLN A 193 -8.53 3.05 -20.60
N ASN A 194 -8.57 4.38 -20.52
CA ASN A 194 -7.46 5.24 -20.92
C ASN A 194 -6.21 4.98 -20.06
N TYR A 195 -6.39 4.80 -18.75
CA TYR A 195 -5.31 4.44 -17.83
C TYR A 195 -4.71 3.07 -18.16
N ILE A 196 -5.54 2.05 -18.38
CA ILE A 196 -5.10 0.71 -18.75
C ILE A 196 -4.29 0.78 -20.05
N ARG A 197 -4.82 1.43 -21.09
CA ARG A 197 -4.14 1.58 -22.38
C ARG A 197 -2.78 2.27 -22.24
N LYS A 198 -2.72 3.41 -21.56
CA LYS A 198 -1.46 4.13 -21.32
C LYS A 198 -0.44 3.26 -20.58
N THR A 199 -0.91 2.48 -19.61
CA THR A 199 -0.06 1.57 -18.86
C THR A 199 0.46 0.44 -19.75
N GLU A 200 -0.39 -0.18 -20.55
CA GLU A 200 0.00 -1.22 -21.51
C GLU A 200 0.99 -0.71 -22.55
N ASP A 201 0.77 0.47 -23.12
CA ASP A 201 1.69 1.13 -24.06
C ASP A 201 3.05 1.38 -23.39
N LYS A 202 3.06 1.95 -22.17
CA LYS A 202 4.27 2.15 -21.36
C LYS A 202 5.02 0.83 -21.18
N TRP A 203 4.35 -0.23 -20.72
CA TRP A 203 4.98 -1.55 -20.54
C TRP A 203 5.41 -2.19 -21.88
N GLY A 204 4.71 -1.91 -22.98
CA GLY A 204 5.11 -2.30 -24.34
C GLY A 204 6.46 -1.70 -24.71
N THR A 205 6.61 -0.38 -24.55
CA THR A 205 7.90 0.31 -24.82
C THR A 205 9.04 -0.24 -23.96
N TYR A 206 8.78 -0.58 -22.69
CA TYR A 206 9.79 -1.14 -21.80
C TYR A 206 10.25 -2.51 -22.26
N ARG A 207 9.32 -3.38 -22.65
CA ARG A 207 9.65 -4.71 -23.19
C ARG A 207 10.46 -4.59 -24.47
N GLU A 208 10.17 -3.62 -25.34
CA GLU A 208 10.94 -3.40 -26.56
C GLU A 208 12.38 -2.95 -26.28
N ILE A 209 12.58 -2.04 -25.31
CA ILE A 209 13.92 -1.61 -24.87
C ILE A 209 14.68 -2.79 -24.26
N LEU A 210 14.04 -3.59 -23.39
CA LEU A 210 14.67 -4.75 -22.77
C LEU A 210 15.03 -5.84 -23.78
N LYS A 211 14.13 -6.09 -24.75
CA LYS A 211 14.39 -7.00 -25.86
C LYS A 211 15.60 -6.55 -26.67
N PHE A 212 15.73 -5.25 -26.92
CA PHE A 212 16.88 -4.67 -27.61
C PHE A 212 18.19 -4.87 -26.83
N LEU A 213 18.14 -4.78 -25.50
CA LEU A 213 19.25 -5.07 -24.60
C LEU A 213 19.56 -6.58 -24.45
N GLY A 214 18.79 -7.45 -25.10
CA GLY A 214 18.95 -8.91 -24.99
C GLY A 214 18.40 -9.51 -23.70
N ILE A 215 17.65 -8.74 -22.90
CA ILE A 215 17.04 -9.19 -21.64
C ILE A 215 15.67 -9.77 -21.95
N LYS A 216 15.53 -11.09 -21.75
CA LYS A 216 14.29 -11.84 -22.05
C LYS A 216 13.36 -11.99 -20.84
N ASN A 217 13.80 -11.66 -19.63
CA ASN A 217 13.02 -11.85 -18.42
C ASN A 217 11.92 -10.79 -18.31
N ALA A 218 10.68 -11.24 -18.14
CA ALA A 218 9.47 -10.40 -18.08
C ALA A 218 9.36 -9.56 -16.80
N ASP A 219 10.10 -9.92 -15.76
CA ASP A 219 10.09 -9.22 -14.48
C ASP A 219 11.18 -8.17 -14.44
N ILE A 220 10.78 -6.92 -14.60
CA ILE A 220 11.65 -5.75 -14.50
C ILE A 220 11.88 -5.45 -13.02
N MET A 221 13.15 -5.36 -12.59
CA MET A 221 13.45 -4.94 -11.22
C MET A 221 13.07 -3.48 -11.02
N LYS A 222 12.58 -3.10 -9.83
CA LYS A 222 12.13 -1.73 -9.55
C LYS A 222 13.17 -0.63 -9.91
N PRO A 223 14.47 -0.78 -9.61
CA PRO A 223 15.47 0.21 -10.02
C PRO A 223 15.63 0.36 -11.54
N GLN A 224 15.40 -0.71 -12.31
CA GLN A 224 15.42 -0.67 -13.78
C GLN A 224 14.15 -0.02 -14.32
N GLU A 225 13.00 -0.31 -13.71
CA GLU A 225 11.72 0.33 -14.03
C GLU A 225 11.80 1.85 -13.83
N ASP A 226 12.36 2.31 -12.71
CA ASP A 226 12.51 3.74 -12.40
C ASP A 226 13.40 4.46 -13.43
N MET A 227 14.45 3.78 -13.92
CA MET A 227 15.30 4.31 -15.00
C MET A 227 14.56 4.39 -16.33
N LEU A 228 13.81 3.34 -16.70
CA LEU A 228 13.00 3.34 -17.91
C LEU A 228 11.93 4.43 -17.86
N GLU A 229 11.28 4.62 -16.70
CA GLU A 229 10.32 5.71 -16.46
C GLU A 229 10.94 7.09 -16.56
N LYS A 230 12.14 7.27 -16.02
CA LYS A 230 12.89 8.51 -16.20
C LYS A 230 13.15 8.80 -17.68
N TRP A 231 13.51 7.81 -18.48
CA TRP A 231 13.82 8.00 -19.91
C TRP A 231 12.58 8.29 -20.75
N THR A 232 11.48 7.56 -20.52
CA THR A 232 10.25 7.70 -21.32
C THR A 232 9.36 8.84 -20.85
N THR A 233 9.24 9.06 -19.55
CA THR A 233 8.25 9.99 -18.98
C THR A 233 8.90 11.32 -18.60
N THR A 234 10.04 11.29 -17.91
CA THR A 234 10.70 12.54 -17.46
C THR A 234 11.46 13.23 -18.59
N TYR A 235 12.26 12.48 -19.36
CA TYR A 235 13.02 13.03 -20.48
C TYR A 235 12.20 13.11 -21.78
N ASN A 236 11.14 12.29 -21.88
CA ASN A 236 10.29 12.19 -23.06
C ASN A 236 11.09 11.83 -24.32
N PHE A 237 12.03 10.89 -24.19
CA PHE A 237 12.77 10.37 -25.34
C PHE A 237 11.94 9.36 -26.12
N SER A 238 12.05 9.41 -27.45
CA SER A 238 11.47 8.38 -28.31
C SER A 238 12.20 7.05 -28.14
N LEU A 239 11.50 5.96 -28.44
CA LEU A 239 12.06 4.61 -28.41
C LEU A 239 13.37 4.49 -29.21
N ASP A 240 13.45 5.13 -30.37
CA ASP A 240 14.62 5.07 -31.25
C ASP A 240 15.84 5.78 -30.67
N VAL A 241 15.63 6.90 -29.97
CA VAL A 241 16.71 7.60 -29.25
C VAL A 241 17.25 6.71 -28.13
N ILE A 242 16.37 6.04 -27.40
CA ILE A 242 16.78 5.12 -26.32
C ILE A 242 17.55 3.92 -26.89
N LYS A 243 17.08 3.32 -28.00
CA LYS A 243 17.78 2.23 -28.69
C LYS A 243 19.18 2.66 -29.13
N LYS A 244 19.34 3.89 -29.63
CA LYS A 244 20.66 4.43 -29.99
C LYS A 244 21.61 4.55 -28.80
N ALA A 245 21.11 4.99 -27.63
CA ALA A 245 21.92 4.99 -26.41
C ALA A 245 22.32 3.56 -25.99
N CYS A 246 21.41 2.60 -26.15
CA CYS A 246 21.69 1.18 -25.90
C CYS A 246 22.77 0.63 -26.85
N ASP A 247 22.73 0.99 -28.14
CA ASP A 247 23.76 0.62 -29.13
C ASP A 247 25.14 1.14 -28.75
N ILE A 248 25.24 2.40 -28.34
CA ILE A 248 26.51 3.02 -27.91
C ILE A 248 27.05 2.29 -26.67
N CYS A 249 26.17 1.93 -25.74
CA CYS A 249 26.54 1.12 -24.57
C CYS A 249 27.08 -0.26 -24.99
N SER A 250 26.36 -0.95 -25.87
CA SER A 250 26.74 -2.27 -26.37
C SER A 250 28.10 -2.25 -27.09
N GLN A 251 28.33 -1.26 -27.97
CA GLN A 251 29.60 -1.10 -28.69
C GLN A 251 30.79 -0.84 -27.76
N ARG A 252 30.59 -0.11 -26.65
CA ARG A 252 31.68 0.29 -25.74
C ARG A 252 31.97 -0.74 -24.65
N LEU A 253 30.93 -1.39 -24.11
CA LEU A 253 31.04 -2.26 -22.94
C LEU A 253 30.79 -3.74 -23.25
N ASN A 254 30.28 -4.07 -24.44
CA ASN A 254 29.89 -5.43 -24.83
C ASN A 254 28.93 -6.12 -23.84
N ARG A 255 28.11 -5.33 -23.14
CA ARG A 255 27.07 -5.77 -22.19
C ARG A 255 26.01 -4.68 -21.98
N ALA A 256 24.83 -5.08 -21.52
CA ALA A 256 23.79 -4.14 -21.11
C ALA A 256 24.10 -3.54 -19.72
N ASP A 257 24.31 -2.23 -19.66
CA ASP A 257 24.58 -1.51 -18.41
C ASP A 257 23.64 -0.29 -18.29
N PHE A 258 22.58 -0.44 -17.49
CA PHE A 258 21.55 0.60 -17.32
C PHE A 258 22.11 1.91 -16.76
N LYS A 259 23.12 1.86 -15.89
CA LYS A 259 23.74 3.07 -15.33
C LYS A 259 24.51 3.82 -16.40
N TYR A 260 25.20 3.09 -17.27
CA TYR A 260 25.91 3.70 -18.39
C TYR A 260 24.94 4.35 -19.39
N ILE A 261 23.86 3.64 -19.73
CA ILE A 261 22.80 4.17 -20.62
C ILE A 261 22.15 5.42 -20.01
N ASP A 262 21.84 5.39 -18.71
CA ASP A 262 21.31 6.55 -18.01
C ASP A 262 22.27 7.75 -18.05
N GLY A 263 23.59 7.51 -17.96
CA GLY A 263 24.61 8.55 -18.10
C GLY A 263 24.62 9.20 -19.49
N ILE A 264 24.47 8.41 -20.56
CA ILE A 264 24.37 8.91 -21.94
C ILE A 264 23.10 9.76 -22.09
N LEU A 265 21.95 9.21 -21.71
CA LEU A 265 20.65 9.86 -21.86
C LEU A 265 20.55 11.13 -21.00
N SER A 266 21.11 11.11 -19.79
CA SER A 266 21.19 12.30 -18.93
C SER A 266 22.03 13.40 -19.57
N SER A 267 23.15 13.06 -20.23
CA SER A 267 23.93 14.05 -20.98
C SER A 267 23.16 14.61 -22.17
N TRP A 268 22.42 13.77 -22.90
CA TRP A 268 21.62 14.23 -24.05
C TRP A 268 20.47 15.13 -23.62
N ASN A 269 19.81 14.81 -22.50
CA ASN A 269 18.75 15.65 -21.96
C ASN A 269 19.28 17.00 -21.48
N ARG A 270 20.47 17.02 -20.82
CA ARG A 270 21.13 18.28 -20.43
C ARG A 270 21.46 19.17 -21.63
N ASP A 271 21.82 18.56 -22.74
CA ASP A 271 22.17 19.28 -23.98
C ASP A 271 20.96 19.49 -24.91
N ASN A 272 19.74 19.19 -24.45
CA ASN A 272 18.47 19.28 -25.18
C ASN A 272 18.42 18.52 -26.53
N LEU A 273 19.15 17.41 -26.64
CA LEU A 273 19.22 16.60 -27.85
C LEU A 273 18.13 15.53 -27.81
N LYS A 274 16.94 15.87 -28.33
CA LYS A 274 15.76 14.98 -28.27
C LYS A 274 15.50 14.20 -29.55
N THR A 275 16.14 14.57 -30.67
CA THR A 275 15.97 13.87 -31.95
C THR A 275 17.22 13.09 -32.32
N ILE A 276 17.05 12.04 -33.13
CA ILE A 276 18.16 11.24 -33.66
C ILE A 276 19.12 12.13 -34.46
N GLN A 277 18.59 13.10 -35.21
CA GLN A 277 19.36 14.02 -36.05
C GLN A 277 20.28 14.91 -35.20
N ASP A 278 19.78 15.44 -34.08
CA ASP A 278 20.58 16.28 -33.17
C ASP A 278 21.74 15.48 -32.55
N ILE A 279 21.48 14.22 -32.21
CA ILE A 279 22.48 13.30 -31.65
C ILE A 279 23.56 13.00 -32.71
N GLU A 280 23.17 12.72 -33.95
CA GLU A 280 24.11 12.47 -35.05
C GLU A 280 24.98 13.68 -35.37
N ALA A 281 24.38 14.87 -35.39
CA ALA A 281 25.10 16.11 -35.61
C ALA A 281 26.16 16.34 -34.52
N LYS A 282 25.84 16.02 -33.25
CA LYS A 282 26.80 16.11 -32.15
C LYS A 282 27.89 15.06 -32.25
N GLU A 283 27.57 13.81 -32.58
CA GLU A 283 28.55 12.75 -32.76
C GLU A 283 29.49 13.04 -33.94
N ALA A 284 29.00 13.58 -35.05
CA ALA A 284 29.81 14.02 -36.19
C ALA A 284 30.77 15.16 -35.80
N LYS A 285 30.32 16.12 -34.98
CA LYS A 285 31.17 17.17 -34.40
C LYS A 285 32.23 16.60 -33.46
N PHE A 286 31.92 15.55 -32.71
CA PHE A 286 32.89 14.91 -31.81
C PHE A 286 33.94 14.09 -32.59
N LYS A 287 33.54 13.33 -33.62
CA LYS A 287 34.47 12.61 -34.50
C LYS A 287 35.40 13.55 -35.28
N SER A 288 34.87 14.66 -35.81
CA SER A 288 35.68 15.64 -36.54
C SER A 288 36.65 16.44 -35.64
N SER A 289 36.28 16.73 -34.39
CA SER A 289 37.17 17.39 -33.43
C SER A 289 38.21 16.43 -32.82
N SER A 290 37.87 15.15 -32.63
CA SER A 290 38.84 14.15 -32.18
C SER A 290 39.83 13.75 -33.27
N ALA A 291 39.42 13.74 -34.55
CA ALA A 291 40.34 13.57 -35.69
C ALA A 291 41.30 14.77 -35.84
N LYS A 292 40.83 16.00 -35.63
CA LYS A 292 41.67 17.21 -35.66
C LYS A 292 42.68 17.31 -34.51
N LYS A 293 42.45 16.64 -33.37
CA LYS A 293 43.43 16.54 -32.28
C LYS A 293 44.56 15.54 -32.52
N SER A 294 44.52 14.77 -33.62
CA SER A 294 45.58 13.81 -33.97
C SER A 294 46.65 14.35 -34.93
N PHE A 295 46.58 15.65 -35.31
CA PHE A 295 47.55 16.23 -36.24
C PHE A 295 47.88 17.70 -35.95
N ASP A 296 48.09 18.05 -34.68
CA ASP A 296 48.83 19.27 -34.32
C ASP A 296 50.04 18.87 -33.47
N ASN A 297 51.15 18.55 -34.15
CA ASN A 297 52.49 18.64 -33.57
C ASN A 297 52.81 20.13 -33.35
N THR A 298 52.26 20.71 -32.29
CA THR A 298 52.76 21.95 -31.72
C THR A 298 53.52 21.59 -30.44
N PRO A 299 54.80 22.01 -30.27
CA PRO A 299 55.56 21.69 -29.07
C PRO A 299 55.04 22.57 -27.94
N ASN A 300 54.00 22.12 -27.25
CA ASN A 300 53.47 22.85 -26.11
C ASN A 300 54.26 22.47 -24.85
N THR A 301 54.85 23.50 -24.26
CA THR A 301 55.63 23.49 -23.03
C THR A 301 54.84 22.82 -21.91
N LYS A 302 55.32 21.65 -21.48
CA LYS A 302 54.79 20.95 -20.31
C LYS A 302 54.95 21.84 -19.08
N SER A 303 53.82 22.17 -18.45
CA SER A 303 53.77 22.67 -17.09
C SER A 303 54.51 21.69 -16.17
N ASN A 304 55.58 22.17 -15.54
CA ASN A 304 56.39 21.41 -14.60
C ASN A 304 55.52 20.89 -13.43
N LEU A 305 55.30 19.57 -13.40
CA LEU A 305 54.99 18.87 -12.15
C LEU A 305 56.20 19.04 -11.22
N LYS A 306 55.98 19.59 -10.03
CA LYS A 306 56.99 19.95 -9.00
C LYS A 306 57.73 18.74 -8.38
N PHE A 307 57.93 17.65 -9.13
CA PHE A 307 58.62 16.44 -8.67
C PHE A 307 59.90 16.10 -9.43
N ASN A 308 60.20 16.79 -10.55
CA ASN A 308 61.41 16.57 -11.34
C ASN A 308 62.41 17.73 -11.21
N ASN A 309 62.90 18.01 -9.99
CA ASN A 309 63.93 19.02 -9.74
C ASN A 309 65.37 18.49 -9.80
N PHE A 310 65.59 17.33 -10.44
CA PHE A 310 66.92 16.80 -10.73
C PHE A 310 67.18 16.92 -12.22
N LYS A 311 68.29 17.56 -12.62
CA LYS A 311 68.79 17.47 -13.99
C LYS A 311 69.17 16.00 -14.25
N PRO A 312 68.61 15.33 -15.26
CA PRO A 312 69.14 14.05 -15.72
C PRO A 312 70.62 14.26 -16.03
N ARG A 313 71.49 13.36 -15.54
CA ARG A 313 72.90 13.39 -15.92
C ARG A 313 72.97 12.96 -17.38
N ASP A 314 73.41 13.87 -18.24
CA ASP A 314 73.68 13.58 -19.63
C ASP A 314 75.06 12.93 -19.69
N TYR A 315 75.10 11.63 -19.92
CA TYR A 315 76.33 10.88 -20.09
C TYR A 315 76.49 10.63 -21.58
N ASP A 316 77.59 11.11 -22.16
CA ASP A 316 77.99 10.71 -23.50
C ASP A 316 78.52 9.28 -23.42
N TYR A 317 77.64 8.32 -23.69
CA TYR A 317 77.92 6.90 -23.61
C TYR A 317 79.03 6.47 -24.58
N ASP A 318 79.15 7.13 -25.74
CA ASP A 318 80.21 6.84 -26.71
C ASP A 318 81.58 7.24 -26.15
N SER A 319 81.66 8.36 -25.42
CA SER A 319 82.90 8.77 -24.74
C SER A 319 83.26 7.81 -23.59
N LEU A 320 82.27 7.35 -22.83
CA LEU A 320 82.48 6.41 -21.72
C LEU A 320 82.88 5.03 -22.21
N GLU A 321 82.31 4.58 -23.34
CA GLU A 321 82.65 3.31 -23.97
C GLU A 321 84.08 3.31 -24.52
N LYS A 322 84.49 4.39 -25.21
CA LYS A 322 85.89 4.56 -25.64
C LYS A 322 86.88 4.53 -24.48
N LYS A 323 86.53 5.19 -23.37
CA LYS A 323 87.34 5.23 -22.16
C LYS A 323 87.39 3.89 -21.42
N LEU A 324 86.30 3.12 -21.49
CA LEU A 324 86.21 1.77 -20.91
C LEU A 324 87.03 0.75 -21.72
N LEU A 325 87.03 0.87 -23.05
CA LEU A 325 87.77 -0.01 -23.97
C LEU A 325 89.25 0.38 -24.12
N GLY A 326 89.68 1.48 -23.51
CA GLY A 326 91.06 1.96 -23.55
C GLY A 326 91.49 2.47 -24.93
N TRP A 327 90.55 3.01 -25.71
CA TRP A 327 90.80 3.52 -27.07
C TRP A 327 91.06 5.02 -27.13
N ASP A 328 91.16 5.69 -25.97
CA ASP A 328 91.74 7.03 -25.87
C ASP A 328 93.26 6.90 -25.99
N ASN A 329 93.77 6.88 -27.22
CA ASN A 329 95.18 7.11 -27.51
C ASN A 329 95.42 8.61 -27.54
N ASP A 330 95.78 9.19 -26.40
CA ASP A 330 96.45 10.50 -26.34
C ASP A 330 97.78 10.31 -25.58
N ASP A 331 98.87 10.20 -26.34
CA ASP A 331 100.24 10.55 -25.91
C ASP A 331 100.40 12.08 -25.87
#